data_AF-A0A537KFK2-F1
#
_entry.id   AF-A0A537KFK2-F1
#
_cell.length_a   1.000
_cell.length_b   1.000
_cell.length_c   1.000
_cell.angle_alpha   90.00
_cell.angle_beta   90.00
_cell.angle_gamma   90.00
#
_symmetry.space_group_name_H-M   'P 1'
#
loop_
_entity.id
_entity.type
_entity.pdbx_description
1 polymer ?
#
loop_
_entity_poly.entity_id
_entity_poly.type
_entity_poly.pdbx_seq_one_letter_code
_entity_poly.pdbx_strand_id
1 'polypeptide(L)'
;GTGGGGNPSRLDDINPEAIERIEVLKGAAAATLYGTEASAGVIQVFTKSGARGAPRFDFTSEVGFSNFPNDRYKQNYGFARYANLADCVARLPDTTSTQSLCRAQGVKFADYLSQFYGTTIQPYQVFSRPFITSLFETGINSNYSASVSGGTAAVTYFVNGRLQKENGPWGASQLGPAQDIDQKAQGSASLVVVPTDNVKMHVNVAYVDSHHETPSNNNNIFGTISVAIFGHPEQATCYAGSLPTGTGSCTADGNP
;
A
#
# COMPACT_ATOMS: atom_id res chain seq x y z
N GLY A 1 5.32 -13.10 -3.95
CA GLY A 1 5.38 -14.25 -3.03
C GLY A 1 3.96 -14.60 -2.66
N THR A 2 3.60 -15.89 -2.66
CA THR A 2 2.26 -16.40 -2.32
C THR A 2 2.28 -16.97 -0.91
N GLY A 3 2.32 -16.10 0.09
CA GLY A 3 2.13 -16.47 1.50
C GLY A 3 0.86 -15.80 2.00
N GLY A 4 -0.09 -16.56 2.53
CA GLY A 4 -1.40 -16.06 3.00
C GLY A 4 -1.28 -14.73 3.75
N GLY A 5 -1.80 -13.67 3.14
CA GLY A 5 -1.83 -12.33 3.69
C GLY A 5 -2.80 -12.20 4.85
N GLY A 6 -2.61 -11.19 5.68
CA GLY A 6 -3.64 -10.78 6.63
C GLY A 6 -4.91 -10.44 5.86
N ASN A 7 -5.97 -11.20 6.09
CA ASN A 7 -7.28 -10.86 5.56
C ASN A 7 -7.74 -9.55 6.23
N PRO A 8 -8.47 -8.68 5.50
CA PRO A 8 -9.13 -7.53 6.10
C PRO A 8 -9.88 -7.95 7.36
N SER A 9 -9.81 -7.12 8.40
CA SER A 9 -10.55 -7.38 9.62
C SER A 9 -12.04 -7.18 9.34
N ARG A 10 -12.92 -7.94 10.02
CA ARG A 10 -14.36 -7.66 9.97
C ARG A 10 -14.71 -6.27 10.53
N LEU A 11 -13.78 -5.63 11.23
CA LEU A 11 -13.92 -4.23 11.63
C LEU A 11 -13.89 -3.28 10.41
N ASP A 12 -13.11 -3.61 9.38
CA ASP A 12 -12.96 -2.84 8.15
C ASP A 12 -14.20 -2.92 7.24
N ASP A 13 -15.11 -3.83 7.57
CA ASP A 13 -16.41 -4.04 6.91
C ASP A 13 -17.50 -3.12 7.48
N ILE A 14 -17.27 -2.43 8.60
CA ILE A 14 -18.28 -1.52 9.16
C ILE A 14 -18.35 -0.25 8.31
N ASN A 15 -19.55 0.07 7.81
CA ASN A 15 -19.82 1.33 7.12
C ASN A 15 -19.77 2.52 8.12
N PRO A 16 -18.78 3.41 8.06
CA PRO A 16 -18.65 4.54 8.99
C PRO A 16 -19.88 5.46 9.01
N GLU A 17 -20.55 5.63 7.87
CA GLU A 17 -21.73 6.47 7.70
C GLU A 17 -22.93 5.94 8.50
N ALA A 18 -22.92 4.66 8.86
CA ALA A 18 -23.92 4.05 9.71
C ALA A 18 -23.67 4.27 11.21
N ILE A 19 -22.48 4.72 11.61
CA ILE A 19 -22.10 4.92 13.00
C ILE A 19 -22.73 6.21 13.52
N GLU A 20 -23.41 6.11 14.67
CA GLU A 20 -23.90 7.25 15.42
C GLU A 20 -22.83 7.73 16.41
N ARG A 21 -22.26 6.81 17.19
CA ARG A 21 -21.19 7.11 18.15
C ARG A 21 -20.38 5.86 18.51
N ILE A 22 -19.22 6.08 19.09
CA ILE A 22 -18.32 5.05 19.59
C ILE A 22 -18.03 5.34 21.06
N GLU A 23 -18.14 4.31 21.91
CA GLU A 23 -17.82 4.37 23.33
C GLU A 23 -16.71 3.37 23.66
N VAL A 24 -15.75 3.79 24.50
CA VAL A 24 -14.63 2.93 24.89
C VAL A 24 -14.69 2.69 26.39
N LEU A 25 -14.96 1.44 26.76
CA LEU A 25 -14.92 0.98 28.14
C LEU A 25 -13.52 0.44 28.45
N LYS A 26 -12.87 0.98 29.48
CA LYS A 26 -11.48 0.65 29.81
C LYS A 26 -11.39 -0.34 30.97
N GLY A 27 -10.52 -1.34 30.82
CA GLY A 27 -10.05 -2.21 31.90
C GLY A 27 -11.17 -2.91 32.69
N ALA A 28 -11.08 -2.84 34.02
CA ALA A 28 -11.93 -3.60 34.94
C ALA A 28 -13.44 -3.37 34.74
N ALA A 29 -13.87 -2.15 34.39
CA ALA A 29 -15.28 -1.82 34.18
C ALA A 29 -15.90 -2.59 33.01
N ALA A 30 -15.13 -2.78 31.92
CA ALA A 30 -15.55 -3.57 30.77
C ALA A 30 -15.63 -5.06 31.11
N ALA A 31 -14.67 -5.57 31.89
CA ALA A 31 -14.66 -6.98 32.32
C ALA A 31 -15.86 -7.36 33.18
N THR A 32 -16.35 -6.45 34.04
CA THR A 32 -17.57 -6.67 34.83
C THR A 32 -18.83 -6.80 33.98
N LEU A 33 -18.93 -6.05 32.88
CA LEU A 33 -20.12 -6.01 32.03
C LEU A 33 -20.11 -7.10 30.94
N TYR A 34 -18.94 -7.41 30.38
CA TYR A 34 -18.79 -8.26 29.20
C TYR A 34 -17.94 -9.52 29.43
N GLY A 35 -17.44 -9.74 30.66
CA GLY A 35 -16.68 -10.93 31.04
C GLY A 35 -15.16 -10.79 30.92
N THR A 36 -14.43 -11.85 31.25
CA THR A 36 -12.95 -11.83 31.36
C THR A 36 -12.23 -11.45 30.07
N GLU A 37 -12.81 -11.77 28.91
CA GLU A 37 -12.27 -11.39 27.59
C GLU A 37 -12.26 -9.87 27.36
N ALA A 38 -13.10 -9.12 28.10
CA ALA A 38 -13.15 -7.67 28.06
C ALA A 38 -12.14 -7.00 29.03
N SER A 39 -11.22 -7.75 29.63
CA SER A 39 -10.20 -7.22 30.56
C SER A 39 -9.27 -6.19 29.91
N ALA A 40 -9.02 -6.29 28.60
CA ALA A 40 -8.30 -5.29 27.82
C ALA A 40 -9.14 -4.05 27.47
N GLY A 41 -10.46 -4.10 27.70
CA GLY A 41 -11.43 -3.06 27.33
C GLY A 41 -12.38 -3.51 26.22
N VAL A 42 -13.41 -2.69 25.97
CA VAL A 42 -14.42 -2.91 24.92
C VAL A 42 -14.63 -1.62 24.15
N ILE A 43 -14.67 -1.73 22.83
CA ILE A 43 -15.11 -0.66 21.93
C ILE A 43 -16.55 -0.98 21.53
N GLN A 44 -17.49 -0.16 21.98
CA GLN A 44 -18.90 -0.25 21.58
C GLN A 44 -19.17 0.70 20.42
N VAL A 45 -19.70 0.16 19.34
CA VAL A 45 -20.14 0.92 18.18
C VAL A 45 -21.67 0.97 18.18
N PHE A 46 -22.22 2.17 18.25
CA PHE A 46 -23.66 2.40 18.16
C PHE A 46 -24.00 2.87 16.75
N THR A 47 -24.92 2.18 16.09
CA THR A 47 -25.38 2.52 14.73
C THR A 47 -26.64 3.37 14.79
N LYS A 48 -26.82 4.21 13.78
CA LYS A 48 -28.00 5.09 13.64
C LYS A 48 -29.27 4.26 13.49
N SER A 49 -30.28 4.55 14.31
CA SER A 49 -31.58 3.84 14.29
C SER A 49 -32.73 4.66 13.69
N GLY A 50 -32.41 5.75 12.99
CA GLY A 50 -33.38 6.72 12.50
C GLY A 50 -33.83 7.72 13.57
N ALA A 51 -34.44 8.82 13.14
CA ALA A 51 -34.96 9.86 14.01
C ALA A 51 -36.44 10.13 13.69
N ARG A 52 -37.20 10.56 14.70
CA ARG A 52 -38.57 11.02 14.48
C ARG A 52 -38.56 12.29 13.63
N GLY A 53 -39.46 12.37 12.67
CA GLY A 53 -39.61 13.53 11.80
C GLY A 53 -39.76 13.15 10.34
N ALA A 54 -39.79 14.19 9.51
CA ALA A 54 -39.82 14.03 8.05
C ALA A 54 -38.58 13.26 7.57
N PRO A 55 -38.69 12.50 6.46
CA PRO A 55 -37.56 11.83 5.86
C PRO A 55 -36.43 12.80 5.55
N ARG A 56 -35.22 12.47 6.00
CA ARG A 56 -33.98 13.19 5.68
C ARG A 56 -33.14 12.30 4.78
N PHE A 57 -32.71 12.87 3.67
CA PHE A 57 -31.83 12.24 2.70
C PHE A 57 -30.48 12.93 2.76
N ASP A 58 -29.41 12.14 2.86
CA ASP A 58 -28.04 12.63 2.82
C ASP A 58 -27.30 11.87 1.71
N PHE A 59 -26.62 12.60 0.84
CA PHE A 59 -25.77 12.05 -0.20
C PHE A 59 -24.38 12.68 -0.10
N THR A 60 -23.34 11.88 -0.26
CA THR A 60 -21.95 12.33 -0.21
C THR A 60 -21.18 11.66 -1.33
N SER A 61 -20.36 12.46 -2.01
CA SER A 61 -19.47 12.05 -3.07
C SER A 61 -18.11 12.65 -2.78
N GLU A 62 -17.11 11.79 -2.63
CA GLU A 62 -15.73 12.17 -2.39
C GLU A 62 -14.83 11.55 -3.45
N VAL A 63 -13.86 12.32 -3.94
CA VAL A 63 -12.79 11.83 -4.80
C VAL A 63 -11.50 12.42 -4.25
N GLY A 64 -10.51 11.58 -4.03
CA GLY A 64 -9.22 11.95 -3.50
C GLY A 64 -8.07 11.35 -4.30
N PHE A 65 -6.91 11.95 -4.11
CA PHE A 65 -5.67 11.58 -4.78
C PHE A 65 -4.60 11.32 -3.73
N SER A 66 -3.88 10.22 -3.87
CA SER A 66 -2.78 9.84 -2.98
C SER A 66 -1.48 9.85 -3.77
N ASN A 67 -0.48 10.57 -3.30
CA ASN A 67 0.82 10.65 -3.95
C ASN A 67 1.91 10.20 -3.00
N PHE A 68 2.86 9.43 -3.52
CA PHE A 68 4.06 9.08 -2.78
C PHE A 68 5.07 10.24 -2.85
N PRO A 69 5.64 10.69 -1.72
CA PRO A 69 6.62 11.78 -1.73
C PRO A 69 7.90 11.39 -2.48
N ASN A 70 8.34 12.24 -3.42
CA ASN A 70 9.49 11.97 -4.28
C ASN A 70 10.86 12.15 -3.60
N ASP A 71 10.90 12.76 -2.43
CA ASP A 71 12.13 13.14 -1.71
C ASP A 71 12.40 12.26 -0.48
N ARG A 72 11.47 11.37 -0.12
CA ARG A 72 11.57 10.53 1.08
C ARG A 72 12.66 9.46 0.99
N TYR A 73 13.01 9.05 -0.23
CA TYR A 73 14.04 8.05 -0.48
C TYR A 73 15.13 8.64 -1.37
N LYS A 74 16.39 8.37 -1.01
CA LYS A 74 17.51 8.68 -1.89
C LYS A 74 17.37 7.89 -3.17
N GLN A 75 17.90 8.45 -4.26
CA GLN A 75 17.98 7.73 -5.51
C GLN A 75 18.81 6.46 -5.34
N ASN A 76 18.44 5.42 -6.05
CA ASN A 76 19.24 4.21 -6.14
C ASN A 76 20.35 4.46 -7.16
N TYR A 77 21.58 4.10 -6.79
CA TYR A 77 22.70 4.15 -7.72
C TYR A 77 23.23 2.73 -7.95
N GLY A 78 23.73 2.49 -9.16
CA GLY A 78 24.25 1.20 -9.55
C GLY A 78 25.43 1.34 -10.51
N PHE A 79 26.21 0.27 -10.58
CA PHE A 79 27.27 0.08 -11.56
C PHE A 79 27.26 -1.39 -12.01
N ALA A 80 27.72 -1.67 -13.23
CA ALA A 80 27.94 -3.05 -13.68
C ALA A 80 29.12 -3.66 -12.90
N ARG A 81 28.86 -4.69 -12.09
CA ARG A 81 29.64 -5.04 -10.88
C ARG A 81 31.00 -5.73 -11.06
N TYR A 82 31.41 -6.17 -12.24
CA TYR A 82 32.58 -7.06 -12.36
C TYR A 82 33.85 -6.32 -12.78
N ALA A 83 34.67 -5.89 -11.81
CA ALA A 83 35.96 -5.24 -12.05
C ALA A 83 36.99 -6.18 -12.71
N ASN A 84 36.98 -7.48 -12.37
CA ASN A 84 37.82 -8.49 -13.04
C ASN A 84 37.47 -8.68 -14.53
N LEU A 85 36.22 -8.39 -14.91
CA LEU A 85 35.75 -8.39 -16.28
C LEU A 85 36.07 -7.07 -17.00
N ALA A 86 36.06 -5.95 -16.28
CA ALA A 86 36.52 -4.63 -16.75
C ALA A 86 38.00 -4.71 -17.14
N ASP A 87 38.80 -5.29 -16.25
CA ASP A 87 40.21 -5.60 -16.48
C ASP A 87 40.40 -6.58 -17.64
N CYS A 88 39.53 -7.59 -17.78
CA CYS A 88 39.57 -8.49 -18.94
C CYS A 88 39.37 -7.73 -20.27
N VAL A 89 38.41 -6.80 -20.32
CA VAL A 89 38.14 -6.01 -21.54
C VAL A 89 39.24 -4.97 -21.80
N ALA A 90 39.82 -4.37 -20.76
CA ALA A 90 40.86 -3.35 -20.88
C ALA A 90 42.25 -3.91 -21.26
N ARG A 91 42.55 -5.17 -20.92
CA ARG A 91 43.87 -5.80 -21.14
C ARG A 91 43.98 -6.59 -22.46
N LEU A 92 42.91 -6.70 -23.25
CA LEU A 92 42.92 -7.49 -24.48
C LEU A 92 43.05 -6.60 -25.73
N PRO A 93 44.10 -6.80 -26.56
CA PRO A 93 44.10 -6.27 -27.92
C PRO A 93 42.92 -6.88 -28.70
N ASP A 94 42.32 -6.07 -29.57
CA ASP A 94 40.98 -6.20 -30.19
C ASP A 94 40.79 -7.40 -31.15
N THR A 95 41.40 -8.56 -30.91
CA THR A 95 41.49 -9.63 -31.92
C THR A 95 41.35 -11.07 -31.39
N THR A 96 40.99 -11.30 -30.12
CA THR A 96 40.93 -12.67 -29.56
C THR A 96 39.55 -13.07 -29.04
N SER A 97 39.17 -14.34 -29.21
CA SER A 97 37.94 -15.00 -28.73
C SER A 97 37.70 -14.92 -27.21
N THR A 98 38.68 -14.43 -26.44
CA THR A 98 38.56 -14.09 -25.02
C THR A 98 37.78 -12.80 -24.78
N GLN A 99 37.80 -11.83 -25.71
CA GLN A 99 37.04 -10.57 -25.58
C GLN A 99 35.52 -10.81 -25.70
N SER A 100 35.10 -11.75 -26.55
CA SER A 100 33.70 -12.15 -26.70
C SER A 100 33.16 -12.88 -25.46
N LEU A 101 33.96 -13.71 -24.81
CA LEU A 101 33.61 -14.35 -23.53
C LEU A 101 33.50 -13.33 -22.38
N CYS A 102 34.39 -12.33 -22.35
CA CYS A 102 34.35 -11.28 -21.34
C CYS A 102 33.22 -10.26 -21.56
N ARG A 103 32.91 -9.87 -22.80
CA ARG A 103 31.71 -9.07 -23.10
C ARG A 103 30.43 -9.84 -22.75
N ALA A 104 30.37 -11.16 -23.04
CA ALA A 104 29.16 -11.95 -22.81
C ALA A 104 28.67 -12.04 -21.36
N GLN A 105 29.47 -11.67 -20.35
CA GLN A 105 29.07 -11.73 -18.93
C GLN A 105 28.69 -10.37 -18.32
N GLY A 106 29.33 -9.27 -18.72
CA GLY A 106 29.12 -7.93 -18.16
C GLY A 106 28.19 -7.04 -18.99
N VAL A 107 28.23 -7.22 -20.31
CA VAL A 107 27.33 -6.55 -21.26
C VAL A 107 25.88 -6.99 -21.00
N LYS A 108 25.65 -8.25 -20.60
CA LYS A 108 24.30 -8.73 -20.24
C LYS A 108 23.64 -7.94 -19.12
N PHE A 109 24.38 -7.46 -18.13
CA PHE A 109 23.79 -6.70 -17.02
C PHE A 109 23.55 -5.24 -17.39
N ALA A 110 24.51 -4.59 -18.07
CA ALA A 110 24.34 -3.22 -18.55
C ALA A 110 23.22 -3.13 -19.61
N ASP A 111 23.14 -4.10 -20.53
CA ASP A 111 22.07 -4.21 -21.52
C ASP A 111 20.72 -4.49 -20.86
N TYR A 112 20.68 -5.39 -19.86
CA TYR A 112 19.46 -5.66 -19.09
C TYR A 112 18.95 -4.41 -18.40
N LEU A 113 19.82 -3.67 -17.70
CA LEU A 113 19.45 -2.42 -17.06
C LEU A 113 19.06 -1.35 -18.09
N SER A 114 19.74 -1.32 -19.24
CA SER A 114 19.43 -0.39 -20.32
C SER A 114 18.03 -0.65 -20.89
N GLN A 115 17.67 -1.92 -21.07
CA GLN A 115 16.35 -2.36 -21.47
C GLN A 115 15.30 -2.04 -20.40
N PHE A 116 15.60 -2.33 -19.14
CA PHE A 116 14.70 -2.08 -18.01
C PHE A 116 14.37 -0.59 -17.82
N TYR A 117 15.39 0.28 -17.93
CA TYR A 117 15.23 1.73 -17.75
C TYR A 117 14.96 2.51 -19.04
N GLY A 118 14.92 1.84 -20.20
CA GLY A 118 14.73 2.50 -21.50
C GLY A 118 15.81 3.54 -21.84
N THR A 119 17.04 3.36 -21.36
CA THR A 119 18.14 4.32 -21.50
C THR A 119 19.45 3.60 -21.68
N THR A 120 20.38 4.14 -22.47
CA THR A 120 21.68 3.48 -22.68
C THR A 120 22.54 3.63 -21.43
N ILE A 121 22.79 2.52 -20.73
CA ILE A 121 23.71 2.43 -19.61
C ILE A 121 24.98 1.75 -20.10
N GLN A 122 26.09 2.49 -20.10
CA GLN A 122 27.37 1.91 -20.47
C GLN A 122 27.92 1.02 -19.34
N PRO A 123 28.61 -0.08 -19.66
CA PRO A 123 29.37 -0.82 -18.67
C PRO A 123 30.29 0.11 -17.86
N TYR A 124 30.32 -0.06 -16.54
CA TYR A 124 31.15 0.72 -15.61
C TYR A 124 30.80 2.21 -15.48
N GLN A 125 29.76 2.68 -16.17
CA GLN A 125 29.20 4.00 -15.93
C GLN A 125 28.28 3.95 -14.72
N VAL A 126 28.55 4.82 -13.75
CA VAL A 126 27.67 5.01 -12.60
C VAL A 126 26.45 5.78 -13.07
N PHE A 127 25.27 5.28 -12.70
CA PHE A 127 24.02 5.96 -12.96
C PHE A 127 23.19 6.03 -11.68
N SER A 128 22.34 7.05 -11.62
CA SER A 128 21.38 7.25 -10.54
C SER A 128 19.96 7.26 -11.11
N ARG A 129 19.05 6.56 -10.45
CA ARG A 129 17.62 6.56 -10.79
C ARG A 129 16.78 6.56 -9.51
N PRO A 130 15.66 7.31 -9.49
CA PRO A 130 14.74 7.27 -8.36
C PRO A 130 13.87 5.99 -8.44
N PHE A 131 14.48 4.82 -8.29
CA PHE A 131 13.82 3.54 -8.53
C PHE A 131 12.64 3.34 -7.58
N ILE A 132 12.79 3.65 -6.28
CA ILE A 132 11.68 3.57 -5.31
C ILE A 132 10.48 4.39 -5.76
N THR A 133 10.66 5.67 -6.07
CA THR A 133 9.52 6.55 -6.40
C THR A 133 8.90 6.18 -7.74
N SER A 134 9.68 5.59 -8.67
CA SER A 134 9.16 5.06 -9.94
C SER A 134 8.27 3.82 -9.78
N LEU A 135 8.24 3.19 -8.59
CA LEU A 135 7.30 2.13 -8.28
C LEU A 135 5.91 2.65 -7.93
N PHE A 136 5.78 3.96 -7.69
CA PHE A 136 4.54 4.57 -7.26
C PHE A 136 3.94 5.45 -8.36
N GLU A 137 2.62 5.43 -8.45
CA GLU A 137 1.80 6.32 -9.26
C GLU A 137 0.92 7.20 -8.36
N THR A 138 0.16 8.11 -8.97
CA THR A 138 -0.90 8.83 -8.25
C THR A 138 -2.08 7.89 -8.04
N GLY A 139 -2.29 7.46 -6.80
CA GLY A 139 -3.48 6.72 -6.40
C GLY A 139 -4.73 7.58 -6.47
N ILE A 140 -5.85 6.96 -6.76
CA ILE A 140 -7.17 7.60 -6.85
C ILE A 140 -8.13 6.83 -5.97
N ASN A 141 -8.84 7.53 -5.09
CA ASN A 141 -9.95 6.98 -4.34
C ASN A 141 -11.25 7.71 -4.69
N SER A 142 -12.35 6.97 -4.65
CA SER A 142 -13.69 7.52 -4.78
C SER A 142 -14.64 6.84 -3.80
N ASN A 143 -15.46 7.65 -3.13
CA ASN A 143 -16.45 7.21 -2.17
C ASN A 143 -17.80 7.85 -2.51
N TYR A 144 -18.82 7.03 -2.65
CA TYR A 144 -20.20 7.46 -2.86
C TYR A 144 -21.07 6.84 -1.80
N SER A 145 -21.68 7.67 -0.95
CA SER A 145 -22.60 7.21 0.09
C SER A 145 -23.94 7.91 -0.03
N ALA A 146 -25.01 7.17 0.20
CA ALA A 146 -26.35 7.70 0.31
C ALA A 146 -27.02 7.13 1.55
N SER A 147 -27.85 7.92 2.20
CA SER A 147 -28.66 7.46 3.32
C SER A 147 -30.00 8.16 3.40
N VAL A 148 -30.94 7.48 4.03
CA VAL A 148 -32.24 8.02 4.40
C VAL A 148 -32.55 7.68 5.84
N SER A 149 -33.04 8.65 6.59
CA SER A 149 -33.52 8.46 7.96
C SER A 149 -34.87 9.14 8.14
N GLY A 150 -35.70 8.60 9.03
CA GLY A 150 -36.97 9.23 9.36
C GLY A 150 -37.82 8.33 10.24
N GLY A 151 -39.03 8.80 10.55
CA GLY A 151 -39.95 8.00 11.34
C GLY A 151 -41.01 8.78 12.08
N THR A 152 -41.95 8.04 12.66
CA THR A 152 -43.00 8.52 13.54
C THR A 152 -42.71 8.12 14.98
N ALA A 153 -43.65 8.38 15.88
CA ALA A 153 -43.54 7.94 17.27
C ALA A 153 -43.47 6.42 17.43
N ALA A 154 -44.14 5.68 16.54
CA ALA A 154 -44.26 4.22 16.58
C ALA A 154 -43.16 3.51 15.79
N VAL A 155 -42.60 4.13 14.75
CA VAL A 155 -41.59 3.50 13.89
C VAL A 155 -40.52 4.50 13.49
N THR A 156 -39.24 4.18 13.70
CA THR A 156 -38.12 4.91 13.11
C THR A 156 -37.26 4.00 12.26
N TYR A 157 -36.70 4.54 11.18
CA TYR A 157 -35.90 3.79 10.23
C TYR A 157 -34.66 4.59 9.81
N PHE A 158 -33.62 3.84 9.46
CA PHE A 158 -32.43 4.34 8.81
C PHE A 158 -31.94 3.31 7.80
N VAL A 159 -31.63 3.76 6.60
CA VAL A 159 -31.05 2.94 5.53
C VAL A 159 -29.89 3.69 4.92
N ASN A 160 -28.78 3.01 4.68
CA ASN A 160 -27.63 3.58 3.98
C ASN A 160 -27.04 2.59 2.98
N GLY A 161 -26.31 3.14 2.02
CA GLY A 161 -25.43 2.42 1.12
C GLY A 161 -24.16 3.22 0.89
N ARG A 162 -23.05 2.52 0.69
CA ARG A 162 -21.73 3.08 0.38
C ARG A 162 -21.05 2.24 -0.69
N LEU A 163 -20.54 2.90 -1.73
CA LEU A 163 -19.68 2.33 -2.76
C LEU A 163 -18.33 3.03 -2.68
N GLN A 164 -17.27 2.25 -2.45
CA GLN A 164 -15.91 2.73 -2.38
C GLN A 164 -15.06 2.00 -3.41
N LYS A 165 -14.21 2.76 -4.10
CA LYS A 165 -13.13 2.23 -4.91
C LYS A 165 -11.86 3.01 -4.62
N GLU A 166 -10.81 2.30 -4.25
CA GLU A 166 -9.48 2.83 -4.01
C GLU A 166 -8.50 2.07 -4.91
N ASN A 167 -7.75 2.82 -5.72
CA ASN A 167 -6.52 2.37 -6.32
C ASN A 167 -5.41 3.13 -5.62
N GLY A 168 -4.60 2.45 -4.85
CA GLY A 168 -3.53 3.11 -4.10
C GLY A 168 -2.41 3.60 -5.02
N PRO A 169 -1.33 4.15 -4.44
CA PRO A 169 -0.24 4.72 -5.21
C PRO A 169 0.73 3.66 -5.76
N TRP A 170 0.50 2.35 -5.66
CA TRP A 170 1.42 1.33 -6.17
C TRP A 170 1.23 1.11 -7.68
N GLY A 171 2.10 1.73 -8.49
CA GLY A 171 2.04 1.69 -9.95
C GLY A 171 3.02 0.72 -10.62
N ALA A 172 3.67 -0.18 -9.87
CA ALA A 172 4.79 -1.00 -10.34
C ALA A 172 4.42 -2.16 -11.29
N SER A 173 3.53 -1.92 -12.24
CA SER A 173 3.06 -2.86 -13.27
C SER A 173 4.20 -3.54 -14.04
N GLN A 174 5.33 -2.84 -14.22
CA GLN A 174 6.55 -3.35 -14.86
C GLN A 174 7.24 -4.48 -14.09
N LEU A 175 6.87 -4.71 -12.83
CA LEU A 175 7.46 -5.74 -11.95
C LEU A 175 6.52 -6.93 -11.70
N GLY A 176 5.35 -6.95 -12.34
CA GLY A 176 4.37 -8.02 -12.24
C GLY A 176 2.94 -7.50 -12.02
N PRO A 177 1.95 -8.39 -11.80
CA PRO A 177 0.53 -8.05 -11.65
C PRO A 177 0.20 -7.40 -10.30
N ALA A 178 1.17 -6.80 -9.60
CA ALA A 178 0.97 -6.24 -8.28
C ALA A 178 0.01 -5.04 -8.37
N GLN A 179 -1.20 -5.21 -7.84
CA GLN A 179 -2.26 -4.20 -7.75
C GLN A 179 -2.54 -3.91 -6.28
N ASP A 180 -2.88 -2.65 -5.97
CA ASP A 180 -3.31 -2.18 -4.66
C ASP A 180 -4.73 -1.62 -4.73
N ILE A 181 -5.65 -2.52 -5.08
CA ILE A 181 -7.06 -2.18 -5.28
C ILE A 181 -7.85 -2.59 -4.04
N ASP A 182 -8.65 -1.68 -3.49
CA ASP A 182 -9.68 -1.97 -2.51
C ASP A 182 -11.03 -1.48 -3.03
N GLN A 183 -12.00 -2.39 -3.14
CA GLN A 183 -13.35 -2.11 -3.61
C GLN A 183 -14.35 -2.64 -2.60
N LYS A 184 -15.28 -1.79 -2.17
CA LYS A 184 -16.29 -2.15 -1.18
C LYS A 184 -17.66 -1.67 -1.59
N ALA A 185 -18.65 -2.55 -1.48
CA ALA A 185 -20.05 -2.24 -1.56
C ALA A 185 -20.71 -2.61 -0.22
N GLN A 186 -21.21 -1.60 0.48
CA GLN A 186 -21.75 -1.75 1.82
C GLN A 186 -23.17 -1.21 1.86
N GLY A 187 -24.01 -1.82 2.68
CA GLY A 187 -25.35 -1.33 2.95
C GLY A 187 -25.85 -1.80 4.30
N SER A 188 -26.66 -0.98 4.96
CA SER A 188 -27.32 -1.40 6.18
C SER A 188 -28.68 -0.73 6.36
N ALA A 189 -29.55 -1.43 7.08
CA ALA A 189 -30.89 -1.00 7.41
C ALA A 189 -31.13 -1.24 8.90
N SER A 190 -31.65 -0.24 9.58
CA SER A 190 -32.02 -0.27 10.99
C SER A 190 -33.47 0.17 11.11
N LEU A 191 -34.27 -0.61 11.83
CA LEU A 191 -35.69 -0.39 12.06
C LEU A 191 -36.00 -0.53 13.55
N VAL A 192 -36.64 0.48 14.13
CA VAL A 192 -37.12 0.45 15.51
C VAL A 192 -38.64 0.57 15.48
N VAL A 193 -39.32 -0.39 16.10
CA VAL A 193 -40.78 -0.45 16.19
C VAL A 193 -41.20 -0.44 17.65
N VAL A 194 -42.14 0.43 18.00
CA VAL A 194 -42.72 0.57 19.34
C VAL A 194 -44.23 0.30 19.21
N PRO A 195 -44.67 -0.97 19.16
CA PRO A 195 -46.08 -1.30 18.98
C PRO A 195 -46.92 -0.97 20.22
N THR A 196 -46.32 -0.95 21.41
CA THR A 196 -46.95 -0.57 22.68
C THR A 196 -45.91 0.13 23.57
N ASP A 197 -46.34 0.80 24.64
CA ASP A 197 -45.41 1.49 25.56
C ASP A 197 -44.45 0.54 26.30
N ASN A 198 -44.78 -0.75 26.38
CA ASN A 198 -43.98 -1.75 27.08
C ASN A 198 -43.13 -2.62 26.14
N VAL A 199 -43.25 -2.43 24.82
CA VAL A 199 -42.56 -3.25 23.83
C VAL A 199 -41.83 -2.35 22.85
N LYS A 200 -40.50 -2.54 22.75
CA LYS A 200 -39.64 -1.87 21.78
C LYS A 200 -38.80 -2.92 21.07
N MET A 201 -38.97 -3.04 19.75
CA MET A 201 -38.26 -3.98 18.90
C MET A 201 -37.25 -3.23 18.05
N HIS A 202 -36.03 -3.76 17.95
CA HIS A 202 -34.95 -3.21 17.12
C HIS A 202 -34.48 -4.31 16.17
N VAL A 203 -34.47 -4.00 14.88
CA VAL A 203 -34.02 -4.92 13.82
C VAL A 203 -32.93 -4.20 13.05
N ASN A 204 -31.76 -4.82 12.94
CA ASN A 204 -30.62 -4.30 12.20
C ASN A 204 -30.13 -5.36 11.22
N VAL A 205 -29.90 -4.96 9.98
CA VAL A 205 -29.34 -5.79 8.92
C VAL A 205 -28.21 -5.02 8.26
N ALA A 206 -27.09 -5.69 8.03
CA ALA A 206 -25.95 -5.13 7.32
C ALA A 206 -25.43 -6.14 6.28
N TYR A 207 -24.97 -5.63 5.15
CA TYR A 207 -24.36 -6.38 4.06
C TYR A 207 -23.11 -5.66 3.59
N VAL A 208 -22.07 -6.45 3.32
CA VAL A 208 -20.77 -5.97 2.86
C VAL A 208 -20.24 -6.96 1.86
N ASP A 209 -19.84 -6.45 0.70
CA ASP A 209 -19.08 -7.14 -0.31
C ASP A 209 -17.77 -6.38 -0.52
N SER A 210 -16.65 -7.09 -0.49
CA SER A 210 -15.34 -6.47 -0.58
C SER A 210 -14.39 -7.30 -1.45
N HIS A 211 -13.61 -6.59 -2.26
CA HIS A 211 -12.53 -7.14 -3.07
C HIS A 211 -11.25 -6.36 -2.77
N HIS A 212 -10.24 -7.06 -2.30
CA HIS A 212 -9.01 -6.47 -1.80
C HIS A 212 -7.79 -7.15 -2.41
N GLU A 213 -6.94 -6.35 -3.04
CA GLU A 213 -5.67 -6.76 -3.62
C GLU A 213 -4.54 -5.96 -2.99
N THR A 214 -3.42 -6.63 -2.71
CA THR A 214 -2.22 -6.00 -2.14
C THR A 214 -0.99 -6.26 -3.01
N PRO A 215 -0.08 -5.29 -3.14
CA PRO A 215 1.16 -5.47 -3.91
C PRO A 215 2.07 -6.57 -3.38
N SER A 216 2.09 -6.73 -2.06
CA SER A 216 2.80 -7.78 -1.36
C SER A 216 2.04 -8.09 -0.08
N ASN A 217 1.84 -9.37 0.19
CA ASN A 217 1.24 -9.83 1.42
C ASN A 217 2.26 -10.59 2.28
N ASN A 218 2.08 -10.53 3.60
CA ASN A 218 2.90 -11.24 4.59
C ASN A 218 4.39 -10.80 4.62
N ASN A 219 5.23 -11.50 5.39
CA ASN A 219 6.66 -11.21 5.49
C ASN A 219 7.37 -11.57 4.17
N ASN A 220 7.77 -10.54 3.43
CA ASN A 220 8.49 -10.70 2.17
C ASN A 220 9.79 -9.88 2.21
N ILE A 221 10.84 -10.47 2.77
CA ILE A 221 12.18 -9.85 2.83
C ILE A 221 12.78 -9.61 1.44
N PHE A 222 12.31 -10.34 0.42
CA PHE A 222 12.67 -10.17 -0.99
C PHE A 222 11.61 -9.34 -1.74
N GLY A 223 10.73 -8.64 -1.03
CA GLY A 223 9.74 -7.75 -1.60
C GLY A 223 10.41 -6.59 -2.32
N THR A 224 9.77 -6.11 -3.39
CA THR A 224 10.32 -5.07 -4.25
C THR A 224 10.77 -3.85 -3.47
N ILE A 225 9.94 -3.31 -2.57
CA ILE A 225 10.29 -2.14 -1.75
C ILE A 225 11.48 -2.46 -0.83
N SER A 226 11.47 -3.62 -0.17
CA SER A 226 12.53 -4.03 0.75
C SER A 226 13.88 -4.09 0.05
N VAL A 227 13.97 -4.79 -1.08
CA VAL A 227 15.21 -4.92 -1.86
C VAL A 227 15.63 -3.57 -2.45
N ALA A 228 14.67 -2.76 -2.89
CA ALA A 228 14.92 -1.44 -3.46
C ALA A 228 15.52 -0.47 -2.44
N ILE A 229 15.11 -0.52 -1.18
CA ILE A 229 15.67 0.35 -0.12
C ILE A 229 17.12 -0.04 0.17
N PHE A 230 17.49 -1.32 0.06
CA PHE A 230 18.86 -1.79 0.28
C PHE A 230 19.84 -1.48 -0.86
N GLY A 231 19.41 -0.80 -1.91
CA GLY A 231 20.31 -0.29 -2.95
C GLY A 231 21.11 0.92 -2.45
N HIS A 232 22.01 0.70 -1.48
CA HIS A 232 22.92 1.67 -0.88
C HIS A 232 24.27 1.71 -1.62
N PRO A 233 24.45 2.57 -2.62
CA PRO A 233 25.73 2.72 -3.33
C PRO A 233 26.84 3.33 -2.47
N GLU A 234 26.53 3.98 -1.36
CA GLU A 234 27.50 4.40 -0.34
C GLU A 234 28.18 3.20 0.35
N GLN A 235 27.66 1.99 0.16
CA GLN A 235 28.30 0.74 0.59
C GLN A 235 29.03 0.04 -0.57
N ALA A 236 29.09 0.68 -1.75
CA ALA A 236 29.89 0.17 -2.85
C ALA A 236 31.36 0.29 -2.49
N THR A 237 32.09 -0.82 -2.62
CA THR A 237 33.54 -0.85 -2.40
C THR A 237 34.22 0.02 -3.46
N CYS A 238 34.83 1.14 -3.05
CA CYS A 238 35.73 1.90 -3.91
C CYS A 238 36.97 1.05 -4.19
N TYR A 239 37.42 1.06 -5.45
CA TYR A 239 38.74 0.56 -5.83
C TYR A 239 39.63 1.74 -6.27
N ALA A 240 40.92 1.72 -5.93
CA ALA A 240 41.89 2.70 -6.36
C ALA A 240 41.95 2.69 -7.90
N GLY A 241 41.65 3.85 -8.51
CA GLY A 241 41.49 3.99 -9.97
C GLY A 241 40.05 3.86 -10.48
N SER A 242 39.06 3.57 -9.62
CA SER A 242 37.64 3.73 -9.96
C SER A 242 37.23 5.20 -9.94
N LEU A 243 36.38 5.61 -10.88
CA LEU A 243 35.81 6.95 -10.93
C LEU A 243 34.78 7.10 -9.80
N PRO A 244 34.98 7.97 -8.80
CA PRO A 244 34.11 8.07 -7.64
C PRO A 244 32.71 8.58 -8.00
N THR A 245 31.73 8.14 -7.20
CA THR A 245 30.31 8.38 -7.37
C THR A 245 29.83 9.56 -6.52
N GLY A 246 29.68 10.74 -7.13
CA GLY A 246 29.15 11.95 -6.47
C GLY A 246 30.20 13.01 -6.17
N THR A 247 29.89 13.99 -5.31
CA THR A 247 30.82 15.07 -4.92
C THR A 247 31.96 14.61 -4.01
N GLY A 248 32.01 13.34 -3.63
CA GLY A 248 33.11 12.73 -2.87
C GLY A 248 34.13 12.04 -3.78
N SER A 249 35.41 12.12 -3.42
CA SER A 249 36.51 11.42 -4.12
C SER A 249 36.90 10.12 -3.40
N CYS A 250 36.92 8.98 -4.11
CA CYS A 250 37.56 7.74 -3.63
C CYS A 250 39.08 7.98 -3.62
N THR A 251 39.70 7.96 -2.45
CA THR A 251 41.15 8.18 -2.27
C THR A 251 41.93 6.89 -2.00
N ALA A 252 41.27 5.77 -1.73
CA ALA A 252 41.87 4.44 -1.51
C ALA A 252 40.85 3.30 -1.76
N ASP A 253 41.35 2.05 -1.83
CA ASP A 253 40.53 0.83 -1.80
C ASP A 253 39.79 0.73 -0.45
N GLY A 254 38.46 0.62 -0.45
CA GLY A 254 37.68 0.53 0.78
C GLY A 254 36.23 1.02 0.64
N ASN A 255 35.45 0.92 1.72
CA ASN A 255 34.15 1.59 1.80
C ASN A 255 34.41 3.11 1.92
N PRO A 256 33.66 3.98 1.22
CA PRO A 256 33.90 5.43 1.24
C PRO A 256 33.82 6.04 2.64
#